data_AF-A0ABD7EL22-F1
#
_entry.id   AF-A0ABD7EL22-F1
#
_cell.length_a   1.000
_cell.length_b   1.000
_cell.length_c   1.000
_cell.angle_alpha   90.00
_cell.angle_beta   90.00
_cell.angle_gamma   90.00
#
_symmetry.space_group_name_H-M   'P 1'
#
loop_
_entity.id
_entity.type
_entity.pdbx_description
1 polymer ?
#
loop_
_entity_poly.entity_id
_entity_poly.type
_entity_poly.pdbx_seq_one_letter_code
_entity_poly.pdbx_strand_id
1 'polypeptide(L)'
;MRVMCTECGQLGRITKTNRLTAGVANLYCQCTDAECGHSWVSTLAYSHTLSPSAKNATAMAITLAQGLSPEAHGSLCKSVNERQQQLDILAAQEREKPVVTLRRVV
;
A
#
# COMPACT_ATOMS: atom_id res chain seq x y z
N MET A 1 -11.08 -7.86 -5.46
CA MET A 1 -10.54 -8.74 -6.52
C MET A 1 -11.72 -9.33 -7.28
N ARG A 2 -11.69 -9.27 -8.62
CA ARG A 2 -12.67 -9.96 -9.47
C ARG A 2 -11.97 -11.14 -10.13
N VAL A 3 -12.60 -12.30 -10.14
CA VAL A 3 -12.14 -13.50 -10.85
C VAL A 3 -13.09 -13.74 -12.02
N MET A 4 -12.54 -14.07 -13.18
CA MET A 4 -13.32 -14.27 -14.41
C MET A 4 -13.44 -15.77 -14.69
N CYS A 5 -14.62 -16.20 -15.12
CA CYS A 5 -14.83 -17.56 -15.59
C CYS A 5 -14.11 -17.77 -16.92
N THR A 6 -13.36 -18.87 -17.06
CA THR A 6 -12.64 -19.20 -18.30
C THR A 6 -13.54 -19.75 -19.39
N GLU A 7 -14.74 -20.23 -19.05
CA GLU A 7 -15.68 -20.82 -20.00
C GLU A 7 -16.56 -19.76 -20.70
N CYS A 8 -17.17 -18.86 -19.92
CA CYS A 8 -18.13 -17.87 -20.46
C CYS A 8 -17.68 -16.40 -20.32
N GLY A 9 -16.55 -16.14 -19.66
CA GLY A 9 -16.05 -14.78 -19.43
C GLY A 9 -16.87 -13.96 -18.43
N GLN A 10 -17.92 -14.50 -17.81
CA GLN A 10 -18.66 -13.83 -16.74
C GLN A 10 -17.88 -13.81 -15.43
N LEU A 11 -18.34 -13.01 -14.48
CA LEU A 11 -17.73 -12.90 -13.16
C LEU A 11 -17.89 -14.21 -12.37
N GLY A 12 -16.86 -14.55 -11.59
CA GLY A 12 -16.89 -15.58 -10.58
C GLY A 12 -17.15 -15.01 -9.19
N ARG A 13 -17.97 -15.72 -8.42
CA ARG A 13 -18.14 -15.53 -6.97
C ARG A 13 -17.18 -16.43 -6.21
N ILE A 14 -16.37 -15.85 -5.33
CA ILE A 14 -15.50 -16.62 -4.42
C ILE A 14 -16.35 -17.16 -3.27
N THR A 15 -16.39 -18.48 -3.10
CA THR A 15 -17.17 -19.17 -2.05
C THR A 15 -16.32 -19.47 -0.81
N LYS A 16 -15.05 -19.85 -1.02
CA LYS A 16 -14.09 -20.14 0.05
C LYS A 16 -12.71 -19.66 -0.34
N THR A 17 -11.98 -19.12 0.64
CA THR A 17 -10.56 -18.80 0.51
C THR A 17 -9.76 -19.71 1.44
N ASN A 18 -8.90 -20.55 0.87
CA ASN A 18 -7.92 -21.35 1.61
C ASN A 18 -6.57 -20.63 1.60
N ARG A 19 -6.18 -20.02 2.73
CA ARG A 19 -4.91 -19.31 2.85
C ARG A 19 -3.80 -20.30 3.18
N LEU A 20 -2.78 -20.36 2.32
CA LEU A 20 -1.61 -21.22 2.52
C LEU A 20 -0.49 -20.45 3.24
N THR A 21 -0.24 -19.22 2.78
CA THR A 21 0.71 -18.28 3.41
C THR A 21 0.14 -16.86 3.33
N ALA A 22 0.87 -15.87 3.86
CA ALA A 22 0.50 -14.47 3.71
C ALA A 22 0.47 -14.01 2.23
N GLY A 23 1.25 -14.66 1.36
CA GLY A 23 1.36 -14.32 -0.06
C GLY A 23 0.59 -15.24 -1.00
N VAL A 24 0.09 -16.39 -0.55
CA VAL A 24 -0.53 -17.40 -1.43
C VAL A 24 -1.84 -17.93 -0.85
N ALA A 25 -2.90 -17.96 -1.66
CA ALA A 25 -4.18 -18.54 -1.31
C ALA A 25 -4.86 -19.22 -2.51
N ASN A 26 -5.60 -20.30 -2.25
CA ASN A 26 -6.49 -20.91 -3.22
C ASN A 26 -7.92 -20.39 -3.03
N LEU A 27 -8.50 -19.86 -4.10
CA LEU A 27 -9.83 -19.30 -4.17
C LEU A 27 -10.76 -20.31 -4.86
N TYR A 28 -11.73 -20.84 -4.12
CA TYR A 28 -12.80 -21.66 -4.67
C TYR A 28 -13.87 -20.72 -5.21
N CYS A 29 -14.18 -20.85 -6.49
CA CYS A 29 -14.98 -19.91 -7.25
C CYS A 29 -16.13 -20.64 -7.96
N GLN A 30 -17.24 -19.94 -8.14
CA GLN A 30 -18.38 -20.39 -8.93
C GLN A 30 -18.86 -19.26 -9.84
N CYS A 31 -19.22 -19.59 -11.08
CA CYS A 31 -19.71 -18.62 -12.05
C CYS A 31 -21.02 -17.99 -11.56
N THR A 32 -21.19 -16.68 -11.76
CA THR A 32 -22.44 -16.00 -11.41
C THR A 32 -23.55 -16.24 -12.41
N ASP A 33 -23.20 -16.66 -13.63
CA ASP A 33 -24.17 -17.06 -14.64
C ASP A 33 -24.72 -18.46 -14.34
N ALA A 34 -26.02 -18.53 -14.15
CA ALA A 34 -26.74 -19.74 -13.78
C ALA A 34 -26.74 -20.78 -14.91
N GLU A 35 -26.66 -20.36 -16.17
CA GLU A 35 -26.56 -21.28 -17.30
C GLU A 35 -25.15 -21.88 -17.40
N CYS A 36 -24.12 -21.11 -17.07
CA CYS A 36 -22.74 -21.57 -17.09
C CYS A 36 -22.43 -22.54 -15.93
N GLY A 37 -22.78 -22.17 -14.69
CA GLY A 37 -22.61 -23.04 -13.51
C GLY A 37 -21.17 -23.46 -13.16
N HIS A 38 -20.17 -23.02 -13.93
CA HIS A 38 -18.78 -23.48 -13.80
C HIS A 38 -18.23 -23.22 -12.40
N SER A 39 -17.54 -24.20 -11.82
CA SER A 39 -16.93 -24.12 -10.50
C SER A 39 -15.45 -24.50 -10.60
N TRP A 40 -14.57 -23.67 -10.05
CA TRP A 40 -13.12 -23.82 -10.23
C TRP A 40 -12.32 -23.36 -9.02
N VAL A 41 -11.02 -23.68 -9.03
CA VAL A 41 -10.05 -23.19 -8.05
C VAL A 41 -9.05 -22.28 -8.76
N SER A 42 -8.87 -21.06 -8.25
CA SER A 42 -7.86 -20.12 -8.75
C SER A 42 -6.82 -19.85 -7.66
N THR A 43 -5.53 -19.95 -7.98
CA THR A 43 -4.46 -19.57 -7.05
C THR A 43 -4.18 -18.07 -7.15
N LEU A 44 -4.32 -17.36 -6.04
CA LEU A 44 -3.84 -16.00 -5.87
C LEU A 44 -2.46 -16.05 -5.22
N ALA A 45 -1.45 -15.52 -5.92
CA ALA A 45 -0.09 -15.45 -5.42
C ALA A 45 0.48 -14.02 -5.56
N TYR A 46 1.08 -13.52 -4.49
CA TYR A 46 1.93 -12.34 -4.53
C TYR A 46 3.12 -12.62 -5.47
N SER A 47 3.35 -11.71 -6.42
CA SER A 47 4.49 -11.80 -7.34
C SER A 47 5.65 -10.97 -6.83
N HIS A 48 5.52 -9.64 -6.89
CA HIS A 48 6.55 -8.71 -6.47
C HIS A 48 5.92 -7.35 -6.12
N THR A 49 6.72 -6.49 -5.49
CA THR A 49 6.33 -5.15 -5.07
C THR A 49 6.69 -4.15 -6.17
N LEU A 50 5.69 -3.42 -6.69
CA LEU A 50 5.92 -2.33 -7.64
C LEU A 50 6.33 -1.02 -6.93
N SER A 51 5.76 -0.78 -5.75
CA SER A 51 6.09 0.37 -4.91
C SER A 51 6.10 -0.09 -3.46
N PRO A 52 7.20 0.10 -2.72
CA PRO A 52 7.31 -0.41 -1.36
C PRO A 52 6.25 0.23 -0.47
N SER A 53 5.72 -0.58 0.46
CA SER A 53 4.90 -0.07 1.55
C SER A 53 5.65 1.04 2.29
N ALA A 54 4.94 2.06 2.77
CA ALA A 54 5.52 3.10 3.62
C ALA A 54 6.26 2.52 4.84
N LYS A 55 5.86 1.33 5.31
CA LYS A 55 6.55 0.59 6.37
C LYS A 55 7.99 0.18 6.01
N ASN A 56 8.23 -0.10 4.73
CA ASN A 56 9.53 -0.53 4.22
C ASN A 56 10.26 0.58 3.43
N ALA A 57 9.54 1.64 3.03
CA ALA A 57 10.08 2.76 2.27
C ALA A 57 11.23 3.45 3.01
N THR A 58 11.13 3.62 4.33
CA THR A 58 12.21 4.20 5.15
C THR A 58 13.48 3.36 5.08
N ALA A 59 13.39 2.04 5.28
CA ALA A 59 14.55 1.15 5.22
C ALA A 59 15.19 1.14 3.82
N MET A 60 14.37 1.18 2.77
CA MET A 60 14.87 1.31 1.40
C MET A 60 15.54 2.66 1.14
N ALA A 61 14.94 3.77 1.58
CA ALA A 61 15.53 5.10 1.43
C ALA A 61 16.89 5.21 2.13
N ILE A 62 17.01 4.63 3.34
CA ILE A 62 18.29 4.54 4.06
C ILE A 62 19.31 3.73 3.26
N THR A 63 18.92 2.56 2.76
CA THR A 63 19.81 1.68 1.98
C THR A 63 20.30 2.39 0.71
N LEU A 64 19.40 3.10 0.01
CA LEU A 64 19.77 3.87 -1.18
C LEU A 64 20.72 5.01 -0.84
N ALA A 65 20.46 5.75 0.25
CA ALA A 65 21.35 6.81 0.71
C ALA A 65 22.76 6.27 1.02
N GLN A 66 22.86 5.13 1.71
CA GLN A 66 24.13 4.49 2.04
C GLN A 66 24.93 4.05 0.80
N GLY A 67 24.27 3.75 -0.31
CA GLY A 67 24.91 3.36 -1.57
C GLY A 67 25.39 4.52 -2.44
N LEU A 68 25.18 5.78 -2.04
CA LEU A 68 25.58 6.95 -2.82
C LEU A 68 27.09 7.20 -2.76
N SER A 69 27.62 7.89 -3.78
CA SER A 69 28.97 8.44 -3.72
C SER A 69 29.07 9.51 -2.63
N PRO A 70 30.27 9.80 -2.08
CA PRO A 70 30.42 10.81 -1.03
C PRO A 70 29.88 12.19 -1.42
N GLU A 71 30.06 12.59 -2.68
CA GLU A 71 29.56 13.87 -3.20
C GLU A 71 28.02 13.90 -3.26
N ALA A 72 27.41 12.86 -3.83
CA ALA A 72 25.95 12.74 -3.93
C ALA A 72 25.29 12.62 -2.54
N HIS A 73 25.92 11.88 -1.63
CA HIS A 73 25.48 11.77 -0.24
C HIS A 73 25.50 13.13 0.47
N GLY A 74 26.57 13.92 0.30
CA GLY A 74 26.67 15.26 0.86
C GLY A 74 25.57 16.21 0.36
N SER A 75 25.26 16.17 -0.95
CA SER A 75 24.15 16.94 -1.52
C SER A 75 22.80 16.50 -0.96
N LEU A 76 22.55 15.18 -0.88
CA LEU A 76 21.31 14.63 -0.32
C LEU A 76 21.12 15.05 1.14
N CYS A 77 22.16 14.94 1.98
CA CYS A 77 22.09 15.33 3.39
C CYS A 77 21.70 16.80 3.57
N LYS A 78 22.26 17.71 2.76
CA LYS A 78 21.91 19.14 2.80
C LYS A 78 20.43 19.34 2.50
N SER A 79 19.94 18.80 1.38
CA SER A 79 18.54 18.94 0.98
C SER A 79 17.55 18.32 1.98
N VAL A 80 17.88 17.15 2.55
CA VAL A 80 17.03 16.51 3.57
C VAL A 80 16.99 17.35 4.86
N ASN A 81 18.13 17.91 5.28
CA ASN A 81 18.21 18.72 6.49
C ASN A 81 17.45 20.04 6.36
N GLU A 82 17.58 20.73 5.21
CA GLU A 82 16.80 21.94 4.90
C GLU A 82 15.29 21.66 4.94
N ARG A 83 14.87 20.53 4.36
CA ARG A 83 13.46 20.12 4.40
C ARG A 83 12.99 19.85 5.83
N GLN A 84 13.81 19.19 6.65
CA GLN A 84 13.47 18.92 8.04
C GLN A 84 13.32 20.21 8.85
N GLN A 85 14.22 21.18 8.68
CA GLN A 85 14.11 22.48 9.34
C GLN A 85 12.81 23.20 9.01
N GLN A 86 12.39 23.17 7.73
CA GLN A 86 11.10 23.74 7.34
C GLN A 86 9.92 23.04 8.03
N LEU A 87 9.95 21.71 8.13
CA LEU A 87 8.91 20.95 8.83
C LEU A 87 8.88 21.28 10.33
N ASP A 88 10.04 21.44 10.95
CA ASP A 88 10.14 21.78 12.37
C ASP A 88 9.61 23.20 12.65
N ILE A 89 9.90 24.16 11.76
CA ILE A 89 9.34 25.52 11.83
C ILE A 89 7.82 25.47 11.72
N LEU A 90 7.28 24.73 10.74
CA LEU A 90 5.83 24.57 10.57
C LEU A 90 5.19 23.92 11.80
N ALA A 91 5.82 22.89 12.37
CA ALA A 91 5.34 22.23 13.57
C ALA A 91 5.37 23.15 14.80
N ALA A 92 6.35 24.06 14.92
CA ALA A 92 6.39 25.06 15.98
C ALA A 92 5.25 26.07 15.84
N GLN A 93 4.99 26.55 14.62
CA GLN A 93 3.88 27.46 14.33
C GLN A 93 2.51 26.81 14.62
N GLU A 94 2.36 25.50 14.32
CA GLU A 94 1.13 24.77 14.65
C GLU A 94 0.88 24.68 16.16
N ARG A 95 1.94 24.59 16.98
CA ARG A 95 1.82 24.58 18.45
C ARG A 95 1.40 25.94 19.02
N GLU A 96 1.80 27.03 18.38
CA GLU A 96 1.45 28.39 18.79
C GLU A 96 0.04 28.81 18.36
N LYS A 97 -0.62 28.01 17.49
CA LYS A 97 -1.97 28.32 17.04
C LYS A 97 -2.96 28.21 18.21
N PRO A 98 -3.77 29.25 18.48
CA PRO A 98 -4.70 29.23 19.60
C PRO A 98 -5.71 28.08 19.45
N VAL A 99 -5.93 27.34 20.54
CA VAL A 99 -6.96 26.29 20.59
C VAL A 99 -8.33 26.95 20.54
N VAL A 100 -8.93 26.97 19.35
CA VAL A 100 -10.29 27.48 19.15
C VAL A 100 -11.28 26.41 19.62
N THR A 101 -11.81 26.56 20.85
CA THR A 101 -12.95 25.77 21.30
C THR A 101 -14.22 26.35 20.69
N LEU A 102 -14.76 25.69 19.67
CA LEU A 102 -16.10 26.01 19.17
C LEU A 102 -17.12 25.63 20.23
N ARG A 103 -17.71 26.64 20.90
CA ARG A 103 -18.93 26.42 21.68
C ARG A 103 -20.04 26.04 20.70
N ARG A 104 -20.45 24.78 20.74
CA ARG A 104 -21.62 24.29 20.02
C ARG A 104 -22.84 25.05 20.57
N VAL A 105 -23.43 25.93 19.76
CA VAL A 105 -24.69 26.60 20.11
C VAL A 105 -25.77 25.51 20.12
N VAL A 106 -26.44 25.37 21.26
CA VAL A 106 -27.57 24.45 21.49
C VAL A 106 -28.80 25.00 20.80
#